data_AF-A0A2V9IPA5-F1
#
_entry.id   AF-A0A2V9IPA5-F1
#
_cell.length_a   1.000
_cell.length_b   1.000
_cell.length_c   1.000
_cell.angle_alpha   90.00
_cell.angle_beta   90.00
_cell.angle_gamma   90.00
#
_symmetry.space_group_name_H-M   'P 1'
#
loop_
_entity.id
_entity.type
_entity.pdbx_description
1 polymer ?
#
loop_
_entity_poly.entity_id
_entity_poly.type
_entity_poly.pdbx_seq_one_letter_code
_entity_poly.pdbx_strand_id
1 'polypeptide(L)'
;MNCRAVTKHLSLLLDERLESEFAVEVSEHLWSCRKCNREFMRLSRLRQQLHSLRRVPAPQYLRHLVRLHIAEAQNDYVVKRLREFLELRWSRIRTTERLWYVARFLGTASAFVFFFALCSAMNPIYIDLRDRALERGPSQNLRQNLGVYVLKNLGLVPVEMQRKPISSSEPMINDLYLLKFGESASRTGSDDSFSVFTVVDRSGSAKIQNVLEYPADSRLLHSFNHMLSSAQLRPASQNGRAVDSHLVLSFSKICVYD
;
A
#
# COMPACT_ATOMS: atom_id res chain seq x y z
N MET A 1 -54.15 -36.63 -37.55
CA MET A 1 -55.22 -35.68 -37.17
C MET A 1 -56.44 -35.80 -38.08
N ASN A 2 -57.64 -35.64 -37.51
CA ASN A 2 -58.89 -35.62 -38.28
C ASN A 2 -59.15 -34.23 -38.88
N CYS A 3 -59.64 -34.18 -40.13
CA CYS A 3 -59.96 -32.93 -40.84
C CYS A 3 -60.98 -32.05 -40.07
N ARG A 4 -61.89 -32.67 -39.31
CA ARG A 4 -62.88 -31.96 -38.46
C ARG A 4 -62.26 -31.22 -37.28
N ALA A 5 -61.14 -31.72 -36.74
CA ALA A 5 -60.44 -31.04 -35.66
C ALA A 5 -59.67 -29.84 -36.23
N VAL A 6 -58.92 -30.07 -37.32
CA VAL A 6 -58.10 -29.03 -37.96
C VAL A 6 -58.94 -27.84 -38.42
N THR A 7 -60.09 -28.07 -39.06
CA THR A 7 -60.99 -26.99 -39.52
C THR A 7 -61.45 -26.04 -38.41
N LYS A 8 -61.59 -26.51 -37.16
CA LYS A 8 -61.91 -25.65 -36.01
C LYS A 8 -60.73 -24.79 -35.54
N HIS A 9 -59.50 -25.26 -35.77
CA HIS A 9 -58.28 -24.56 -35.34
C HIS A 9 -57.66 -23.68 -36.42
N LEU A 10 -58.18 -23.67 -37.65
CA LEU A 10 -57.66 -22.83 -38.74
C LEU A 10 -57.75 -21.33 -38.42
N SER A 11 -58.82 -20.86 -37.79
CA SER A 11 -58.95 -19.45 -37.40
C SER A 11 -57.96 -19.06 -36.30
N LEU A 12 -57.84 -19.92 -35.27
CA LEU A 12 -56.88 -19.74 -34.16
C LEU A 12 -55.43 -19.73 -34.65
N LEU A 13 -55.11 -20.58 -35.63
CA LEU A 13 -53.81 -20.60 -36.27
C LEU A 13 -53.56 -19.31 -37.06
N LEU A 14 -54.57 -18.82 -37.78
CA LEU A 14 -54.46 -17.58 -38.55
C LEU A 14 -54.23 -16.36 -37.63
N ASP A 15 -54.85 -16.33 -36.46
CA ASP A 15 -54.73 -15.26 -35.46
C ASP A 15 -53.49 -15.40 -34.54
N GLU A 16 -52.59 -16.33 -34.84
CA GLU A 16 -51.36 -16.62 -34.05
C GLU A 16 -51.63 -16.92 -32.56
N ARG A 17 -52.82 -17.47 -32.25
CA ARG A 17 -53.24 -17.78 -30.87
C ARG A 17 -53.22 -19.26 -30.53
N LEU A 18 -52.81 -20.11 -31.46
CA LEU A 18 -52.70 -21.54 -31.22
C LEU A 18 -51.38 -21.85 -30.50
N GLU A 19 -51.41 -22.75 -29.52
CA GLU A 19 -50.21 -23.24 -28.84
C GLU A 19 -49.20 -23.83 -29.86
N SER A 20 -47.92 -23.62 -29.60
CA SER A 20 -46.83 -23.90 -30.56
C SER A 20 -46.79 -25.36 -31.04
N GLU A 21 -47.16 -26.32 -30.20
CA GLU A 21 -47.16 -27.75 -30.54
C GLU A 21 -48.28 -28.09 -31.53
N PHE A 22 -49.51 -27.67 -31.24
CA PHE A 22 -50.65 -27.87 -32.14
C PHE A 22 -50.51 -27.08 -33.45
N ALA A 23 -49.82 -25.94 -33.44
CA ALA A 23 -49.52 -25.18 -34.65
C ALA A 23 -48.66 -25.97 -35.65
N VAL A 24 -47.67 -26.71 -35.16
CA VAL A 24 -46.82 -27.58 -35.99
C VAL A 24 -47.65 -28.71 -36.59
N GLU A 25 -48.42 -29.43 -35.77
CA GLU A 25 -49.27 -30.54 -36.24
C GLU A 25 -50.31 -30.11 -37.28
N VAL A 26 -50.96 -28.97 -37.07
CA VAL A 26 -51.92 -28.41 -38.02
C VAL A 26 -51.21 -27.96 -39.30
N SER A 27 -50.03 -27.35 -39.21
CA SER A 27 -49.26 -26.94 -40.38
C SER A 27 -48.84 -28.13 -41.24
N GLU A 28 -48.38 -29.22 -40.63
CA GLU A 28 -48.02 -30.47 -41.30
C GLU A 28 -49.25 -31.12 -41.97
N HIS A 29 -50.42 -31.06 -41.31
CA HIS A 29 -51.67 -31.51 -41.91
C HIS A 29 -52.11 -30.68 -43.12
N LEU A 30 -51.81 -29.37 -43.15
CA LEU A 30 -52.13 -28.51 -44.30
C LEU A 30 -51.30 -28.87 -45.53
N TRP A 31 -50.06 -29.36 -45.35
CA TRP A 31 -49.24 -29.87 -46.46
C TRP A 31 -49.79 -31.16 -47.06
N SER A 32 -50.32 -32.06 -46.22
CA SER A 32 -50.84 -33.36 -46.66
C SER A 32 -52.30 -33.32 -47.16
N CYS A 33 -53.16 -32.47 -46.59
CA CYS A 33 -54.59 -32.41 -46.92
C CYS A 33 -54.97 -31.19 -47.78
N ARG A 34 -55.21 -31.43 -49.08
CA ARG A 34 -55.64 -30.38 -50.03
C ARG A 34 -56.95 -29.69 -49.68
N LYS A 35 -57.90 -30.37 -49.01
CA LYS A 35 -59.20 -29.78 -48.63
C LYS A 35 -59.01 -28.71 -47.53
N CYS A 36 -58.29 -29.06 -46.47
CA CYS A 36 -57.99 -28.15 -45.36
C CYS A 36 -57.15 -26.95 -45.85
N ASN A 37 -56.18 -27.19 -46.73
CA ASN A 37 -55.36 -26.12 -47.31
C ASN A 37 -56.18 -25.12 -48.14
N ARG A 38 -57.16 -25.59 -48.92
CA ARG A 38 -58.06 -24.69 -49.68
C ARG A 38 -58.89 -23.80 -48.76
N GLU A 39 -59.41 -24.34 -47.65
CA GLU A 39 -60.17 -23.55 -46.67
C GLU A 39 -59.27 -22.53 -45.96
N PHE A 40 -58.06 -22.92 -45.57
CA PHE A 40 -57.07 -22.00 -45.01
C PHE A 40 -56.74 -20.86 -45.98
N MET A 41 -56.52 -21.16 -47.26
CA MET A 41 -56.26 -20.17 -48.31
C MET A 41 -57.46 -19.25 -48.59
N ARG A 42 -58.69 -19.73 -48.42
CA ARG A 42 -59.89 -18.88 -48.49
C ARG A 42 -59.94 -17.90 -47.34
N LEU A 43 -59.67 -18.35 -46.12
CA LEU A 43 -59.64 -17.52 -44.92
C LEU A 43 -58.51 -16.47 -44.99
N SER A 44 -57.32 -16.84 -45.47
CA SER A 44 -56.21 -15.90 -45.62
C SER A 44 -56.51 -14.81 -46.65
N ARG A 45 -57.11 -15.16 -47.79
CA ARG A 45 -57.59 -14.17 -48.78
C ARG A 45 -58.66 -13.24 -48.21
N LEU A 46 -59.61 -13.79 -47.45
CA LEU A 46 -60.65 -12.99 -46.80
C LEU A 46 -60.03 -11.99 -45.82
N ARG A 47 -59.06 -12.43 -45.00
CA ARG A 47 -58.30 -11.53 -44.12
C ARG A 47 -57.56 -10.45 -44.89
N GLN A 48 -56.92 -10.80 -46.01
CA GLN A 48 -56.20 -9.85 -46.85
C GLN A 48 -57.16 -8.80 -47.45
N GLN A 49 -58.36 -9.22 -47.87
CA GLN A 49 -59.40 -8.31 -48.35
C GLN A 49 -59.92 -7.41 -47.23
N LEU A 50 -60.21 -7.94 -46.04
CA LEU A 50 -60.59 -7.14 -44.88
C LEU A 50 -59.52 -6.12 -44.50
N HIS A 51 -58.25 -6.50 -44.65
CA HIS A 51 -57.11 -5.62 -44.36
C HIS A 51 -56.94 -4.50 -45.41
N SER A 52 -57.46 -4.68 -46.63
CA SER A 52 -57.51 -3.64 -47.65
C SER A 52 -58.61 -2.60 -47.43
N LEU A 53 -59.56 -2.87 -46.51
CA LEU A 53 -60.56 -1.90 -46.13
C LEU A 53 -59.91 -0.69 -45.44
N ARG A 54 -60.50 0.49 -45.65
CA ARG A 54 -59.98 1.77 -45.15
C ARG A 54 -59.77 1.72 -43.64
N ARG A 55 -58.50 1.77 -43.22
CA ARG A 55 -58.13 1.86 -41.80
C ARG A 55 -58.58 3.20 -41.24
N VAL A 56 -59.12 3.17 -40.02
CA VAL A 56 -59.41 4.38 -39.25
C VAL A 56 -58.08 5.04 -38.88
N PRO A 57 -57.88 6.34 -39.17
CA PRO A 57 -56.66 7.03 -38.79
C PRO A 57 -56.55 7.05 -37.25
N ALA A 58 -55.39 6.68 -36.73
CA ALA A 58 -55.15 6.70 -35.30
C ALA A 58 -55.25 8.14 -34.77
N PRO A 59 -55.94 8.38 -33.64
CA PRO A 59 -55.98 9.69 -33.01
C PRO A 59 -54.58 10.17 -32.61
N GLN A 60 -54.31 11.47 -32.75
CA GLN A 60 -52.97 12.04 -32.50
C GLN A 60 -52.47 11.83 -31.06
N TYR A 61 -53.39 11.82 -30.08
CA TYR A 61 -53.05 11.61 -28.67
C TYR A 61 -52.63 10.16 -28.36
N LEU A 62 -53.04 9.18 -29.17
CA LEU A 62 -52.76 7.76 -28.92
C LEU A 62 -51.25 7.47 -29.01
N ARG A 63 -50.55 8.12 -29.95
CA ARG A 63 -49.10 7.99 -30.07
C ARG A 63 -48.38 8.49 -28.81
N HIS A 64 -48.91 9.53 -28.18
CA HIS A 64 -48.31 10.10 -26.98
C HIS A 64 -48.56 9.19 -25.77
N LEU A 65 -49.79 8.68 -25.60
CA LEU A 65 -50.13 7.72 -24.54
C LEU A 65 -49.32 6.43 -24.64
N VAL A 66 -49.15 5.89 -25.85
CA VAL A 66 -48.34 4.68 -26.06
C VAL A 66 -46.87 4.92 -25.69
N ARG A 67 -46.30 6.07 -26.04
CA ARG A 67 -44.93 6.42 -25.64
C ARG A 67 -44.78 6.54 -24.12
N LEU A 68 -45.76 7.15 -23.46
CA LEU A 68 -45.76 7.28 -21.99
C LEU A 68 -45.78 5.90 -21.33
N HIS A 69 -46.68 5.01 -21.74
CA HIS A 69 -46.73 3.65 -21.18
C HIS A 69 -45.50 2.81 -21.48
N ILE A 70 -44.88 2.96 -22.66
CA ILE A 70 -43.62 2.28 -22.97
C ILE A 70 -42.49 2.78 -22.06
N ALA A 71 -42.42 4.10 -21.80
CA ALA A 71 -41.41 4.67 -20.91
C ALA A 71 -41.60 4.22 -19.45
N GLU A 72 -42.85 4.16 -18.97
CA GLU A 72 -43.17 3.61 -17.65
C GLU A 72 -42.78 2.13 -17.54
N ALA A 73 -43.15 1.30 -18.52
CA ALA A 73 -42.82 -0.12 -18.54
C ALA A 73 -41.30 -0.38 -18.58
N GLN A 74 -40.54 0.45 -19.28
CA GLN A 74 -39.07 0.38 -19.30
C GLN A 74 -38.46 0.72 -17.94
N ASN A 75 -38.96 1.76 -17.28
CA ASN A 75 -38.49 2.15 -15.94
C ASN A 75 -38.78 1.06 -14.91
N ASP A 76 -39.99 0.49 -14.93
CA ASP A 76 -40.37 -0.59 -14.02
C ASP A 76 -39.49 -1.83 -14.17
N TYR A 77 -39.11 -2.18 -15.41
CA TYR A 77 -38.19 -3.29 -15.66
C TYR A 77 -36.81 -3.04 -15.05
N VAL A 78 -36.25 -1.84 -15.24
CA VAL A 78 -34.92 -1.48 -14.72
C VAL A 78 -34.92 -1.45 -13.20
N VAL A 79 -35.94 -0.86 -12.58
CA VAL A 79 -36.08 -0.76 -11.13
C VAL A 79 -36.25 -2.15 -10.51
N LYS A 80 -37.10 -3.02 -11.07
CA LYS A 80 -37.27 -4.39 -10.58
C LYS A 80 -35.98 -5.21 -10.70
N ARG A 81 -35.27 -5.10 -11.83
CA ARG A 81 -33.99 -5.79 -12.03
C ARG A 81 -32.93 -5.33 -11.02
N LEU A 82 -32.83 -4.03 -10.78
CA LEU A 82 -31.90 -3.48 -9.79
C LEU A 82 -32.26 -3.97 -8.39
N ARG A 83 -33.55 -4.00 -8.05
CA ARG A 83 -34.04 -4.49 -6.76
C ARG A 83 -33.71 -5.96 -6.56
N GLU A 84 -33.96 -6.82 -7.54
CA GLU A 84 -33.63 -8.25 -7.48
C GLU A 84 -32.12 -8.47 -7.34
N PHE A 85 -31.28 -7.73 -8.09
CA PHE A 85 -29.83 -7.80 -7.94
C PHE A 85 -29.36 -7.36 -6.55
N LEU A 86 -29.94 -6.27 -6.04
CA LEU A 86 -29.66 -5.78 -4.69
C LEU A 86 -30.10 -6.80 -3.65
N GLU A 87 -31.31 -7.33 -3.71
CA GLU A 87 -31.83 -8.32 -2.77
C GLU A 87 -31.01 -9.61 -2.75
N LEU A 88 -30.60 -10.13 -3.92
CA LEU A 88 -29.71 -11.30 -4.00
C LEU A 88 -28.35 -11.01 -3.36
N ARG A 89 -27.79 -9.82 -3.64
CA ARG A 89 -26.49 -9.41 -3.08
C ARG A 89 -26.59 -9.15 -1.58
N TRP A 90 -27.68 -8.54 -1.12
CA TRP A 90 -27.95 -8.25 0.30
C TRP A 90 -28.23 -9.52 1.09
N SER A 91 -28.95 -10.48 0.51
CA SER A 91 -29.16 -11.81 1.10
C SER A 91 -27.85 -12.55 1.30
N ARG A 92 -26.96 -12.51 0.30
CA ARG A 92 -25.61 -13.10 0.38
C ARG A 92 -24.72 -12.39 1.41
N ILE A 93 -24.86 -11.08 1.52
CA ILE A 93 -24.16 -10.26 2.50
C ILE A 93 -24.65 -10.59 3.93
N ARG A 94 -25.96 -10.72 4.14
CA ARG A 94 -26.55 -10.97 5.46
C ARG A 94 -26.24 -12.36 6.04
N THR A 95 -26.03 -13.35 5.19
CA THR A 95 -25.82 -14.75 5.58
C THR A 95 -24.35 -15.14 5.78
N THR A 96 -23.41 -14.22 5.57
CA THR A 96 -21.98 -14.53 5.69
C THR A 96 -21.34 -13.84 6.90
N GLU A 97 -20.77 -14.63 7.81
CA GLU A 97 -19.93 -14.17 8.94
C GLU A 97 -18.77 -13.26 8.50
N ARG A 98 -18.45 -13.27 7.20
CA ARG A 98 -17.49 -12.37 6.55
C ARG A 98 -17.76 -10.89 6.81
N LEU A 99 -19.00 -10.44 7.03
CA LEU A 99 -19.26 -9.03 7.36
C LEU A 99 -18.55 -8.59 8.64
N TRP A 100 -18.52 -9.45 9.66
CA TRP A 100 -17.88 -9.13 10.94
C TRP A 100 -16.36 -9.02 10.77
N TYR A 101 -15.78 -9.93 9.99
CA TYR A 101 -14.36 -9.87 9.63
C TYR A 101 -14.03 -8.67 8.73
N VAL A 102 -14.86 -8.35 7.73
CA VAL A 102 -14.62 -7.23 6.80
C VAL A 102 -14.70 -5.90 7.52
N ALA A 103 -15.68 -5.68 8.40
CA ALA A 103 -15.76 -4.47 9.21
C ALA A 103 -14.53 -4.32 10.12
N ARG A 104 -14.07 -5.43 10.71
CA ARG A 104 -12.87 -5.45 11.56
C ARG A 104 -11.59 -5.17 10.76
N PHE A 105 -11.45 -5.76 9.58
CA PHE A 105 -10.34 -5.49 8.67
C PHE A 105 -10.33 -4.04 8.16
N LEU A 106 -11.50 -3.49 7.84
CA LEU A 106 -11.60 -2.10 7.38
C LEU A 106 -11.23 -1.12 8.51
N GLY A 107 -11.63 -1.42 9.74
CA GLY A 107 -11.26 -0.65 10.93
C GLY A 107 -9.77 -0.73 11.27
N THR A 108 -9.17 -1.93 11.22
CA THR A 108 -7.72 -2.07 11.46
C THR A 108 -6.89 -1.41 10.37
N ALA A 109 -7.32 -1.52 9.11
CA ALA A 109 -6.66 -0.85 7.98
C ALA A 109 -6.76 0.68 8.10
N SER A 110 -7.92 1.23 8.44
CA SER A 110 -8.06 2.68 8.62
C SER A 110 -7.22 3.20 9.79
N ALA A 111 -7.21 2.49 10.92
CA ALA A 111 -6.38 2.84 12.08
C ALA A 111 -4.89 2.83 11.73
N PHE A 112 -4.43 1.85 10.95
CA PHE A 112 -3.04 1.80 10.46
C PHE A 112 -2.69 3.00 9.57
N VAL A 113 -3.58 3.35 8.64
CA VAL A 113 -3.39 4.51 7.76
C VAL A 113 -3.33 5.80 8.56
N PHE A 114 -4.25 5.99 9.52
CA PHE A 114 -4.25 7.17 10.39
C PHE A 114 -3.00 7.25 11.26
N PHE A 115 -2.59 6.13 11.86
CA PHE A 115 -1.38 6.08 12.67
C PHE A 115 -0.14 6.40 11.83
N PHE A 116 -0.04 5.83 10.63
CA PHE A 116 1.06 6.11 9.72
C PHE A 116 1.08 7.58 9.26
N ALA A 117 -0.09 8.15 8.96
CA ALA A 117 -0.23 9.55 8.60
C ALA A 117 0.18 10.48 9.75
N LEU A 118 -0.23 10.17 10.99
CA LEU A 118 0.16 10.92 12.19
C LEU A 118 1.66 10.81 12.47
N CYS A 119 2.24 9.61 12.36
CA CYS A 119 3.68 9.41 12.52
C CYS A 119 4.49 10.18 11.47
N SER A 120 4.05 10.16 10.21
CA SER A 120 4.68 10.92 9.13
C SER A 120 4.55 12.43 9.29
N ALA A 121 3.50 12.91 9.97
CA ALA A 121 3.31 14.32 10.26
C ALA A 121 4.17 14.80 11.44
N MET A 122 4.35 13.97 12.46
CA MET A 122 5.16 14.32 13.65
C MET A 122 6.66 14.16 13.42
N ASN A 123 7.07 13.13 12.69
CA ASN A 123 8.45 12.92 12.26
C ASN A 123 8.44 12.81 10.74
N PRO A 124 8.76 13.89 9.99
CA PRO A 124 8.91 13.77 8.55
C PRO A 124 9.97 12.71 8.29
N ILE A 125 9.53 11.55 7.80
CA ILE A 125 10.41 10.46 7.40
C ILE A 125 11.13 11.00 6.16
N TYR A 126 12.28 11.62 6.36
CA TYR A 126 13.20 11.96 5.27
C TYR A 126 13.72 10.65 4.70
N ILE A 127 13.00 10.11 3.72
CA ILE A 127 13.55 9.10 2.83
C ILE A 127 14.56 9.87 1.97
N ASP A 128 15.80 9.94 2.42
CA ASP A 128 16.85 10.59 1.67
C ASP A 128 17.19 9.73 0.44
N LEU A 129 16.44 9.98 -0.63
CA LEU A 129 16.64 9.38 -1.95
C LEU A 129 17.79 10.06 -2.71
N ARG A 130 18.36 11.17 -2.20
CA ARG A 130 19.38 11.96 -2.90
C ARG A 130 20.73 11.26 -2.95
N ASP A 131 21.07 10.49 -1.91
CA ASP A 131 22.36 9.77 -1.83
C ASP A 131 22.36 8.40 -2.55
N ARG A 132 21.20 7.91 -3.00
CA ARG A 132 21.09 6.57 -3.65
C ARG A 132 21.31 6.55 -5.16
N ALA A 133 21.59 7.69 -5.80
CA ALA A 133 21.86 7.73 -7.24
C ALA A 133 23.31 7.35 -7.61
N LEU A 134 24.24 7.29 -6.65
CA LEU A 134 25.66 7.06 -6.91
C LEU A 134 26.18 5.66 -6.55
N GLU A 135 25.44 4.85 -5.78
CA GLU A 135 25.82 3.46 -5.48
C GLU A 135 24.90 2.45 -6.18
N ARG A 136 25.37 2.00 -7.35
CA ARG A 136 24.79 0.90 -8.12
C ARG A 136 25.35 -0.44 -7.59
N GLY A 137 24.61 -1.12 -6.71
CA GLY A 137 24.95 -2.47 -6.19
C GLY A 137 23.77 -3.13 -5.44
N PRO A 138 23.63 -4.48 -5.43
CA PRO A 138 22.34 -5.17 -5.54
C PRO A 138 21.51 -5.30 -4.25
N SER A 139 20.23 -5.60 -4.50
CA SER A 139 19.04 -5.67 -3.65
C SER A 139 19.04 -6.62 -2.43
N GLN A 140 20.19 -7.05 -1.93
CA GLN A 140 20.28 -7.94 -0.75
C GLN A 140 20.36 -7.18 0.59
N ASN A 141 20.93 -5.97 0.60
CA ASN A 141 21.07 -5.17 1.83
C ASN A 141 19.79 -4.47 2.28
N LEU A 142 18.73 -4.43 1.45
CA LEU A 142 17.48 -3.72 1.78
C LEU A 142 16.69 -4.45 2.89
N ARG A 143 16.67 -5.79 2.86
CA ARG A 143 15.96 -6.60 3.88
C ARG A 143 16.69 -6.61 5.23
N GLN A 144 18.02 -6.62 5.23
CA GLN A 144 18.81 -6.62 6.46
C GLN A 144 18.79 -5.25 7.15
N ASN A 145 18.83 -4.15 6.38
CA ASN A 145 18.80 -2.81 6.95
C ASN A 145 17.41 -2.42 7.48
N LEU A 146 16.31 -2.83 6.83
CA LEU A 146 14.96 -2.50 7.29
C LEU A 146 14.71 -2.94 8.74
N GLY A 147 15.18 -4.12 9.13
CA GLY A 147 15.09 -4.59 10.52
C GLY A 147 15.83 -3.66 11.49
N VAL A 148 17.07 -3.31 11.17
CA VAL A 148 17.90 -2.42 12.00
C VAL A 148 17.28 -1.02 12.13
N TYR A 149 16.70 -0.47 11.06
CA TYR A 149 16.01 0.83 11.10
C TYR A 149 14.73 0.80 11.93
N VAL A 150 13.94 -0.27 11.84
CA VAL A 150 12.72 -0.44 12.65
C VAL A 150 13.08 -0.63 14.13
N LEU A 151 14.09 -1.44 14.46
CA LEU A 151 14.58 -1.58 15.82
C LEU A 151 15.13 -0.26 16.38
N LYS A 152 15.84 0.53 15.56
CA LYS A 152 16.36 1.87 15.93
C LYS A 152 15.25 2.84 16.28
N ASN A 153 14.18 2.87 15.48
CA ASN A 153 13.05 3.76 15.71
C ASN A 153 12.17 3.32 16.89
N LEU A 154 12.25 2.05 17.31
CA LEU A 154 11.56 1.51 18.48
C LEU A 154 12.40 1.58 19.77
N GLY A 155 13.64 2.10 19.71
CA GLY A 155 14.52 2.20 20.87
C GLY A 155 15.07 0.85 21.37
N LEU A 156 14.98 -0.20 20.57
CA LEU A 156 15.34 -1.58 20.93
C LEU A 156 16.75 -1.98 20.44
N VAL A 157 17.59 -1.00 20.13
CA VAL A 157 18.95 -1.26 19.63
C VAL A 157 19.91 -1.36 20.82
N PRO A 158 20.70 -2.46 20.92
CA PRO A 158 21.75 -2.57 21.94
C PRO A 158 22.69 -1.37 21.89
N VAL A 159 23.10 -0.86 23.04
CA VAL A 159 23.85 0.42 23.19
C VAL A 159 25.12 0.43 22.33
N GLU A 160 25.69 -0.74 22.05
CA GLU A 160 26.85 -0.94 21.18
C GLU A 160 26.57 -0.55 19.71
N MET A 161 25.34 -0.77 19.20
CA MET A 161 24.93 -0.42 17.83
C MET A 161 24.41 1.03 17.70
N GLN A 162 24.18 1.72 18.81
CA GLN A 162 23.83 3.15 18.81
C GLN A 162 25.05 4.05 18.60
N ARG A 163 26.27 3.52 18.74
CA ARG A 163 27.50 4.26 18.39
C ARG A 163 27.47 4.51 16.89
N LYS A 164 27.23 5.78 16.53
CA LYS A 164 27.34 6.26 15.14
C LYS A 164 28.68 5.77 14.59
N PRO A 165 28.72 5.09 13.44
CA PRO A 165 29.98 4.68 12.84
C PRO A 165 30.82 5.95 12.66
N ILE A 166 32.04 5.93 13.20
CA ILE A 166 32.96 7.08 13.17
C ILE A 166 33.09 7.50 11.72
N SER A 167 32.60 8.70 11.40
CA SER A 167 32.60 9.16 10.02
C SER A 167 34.02 9.52 9.61
N SER A 168 34.35 9.36 8.33
CA SER A 168 35.67 9.79 7.80
C SER A 168 35.91 11.30 7.93
N SER A 169 34.87 12.08 8.24
CA SER A 169 34.92 13.50 8.54
C SER A 169 35.14 13.84 10.01
N GLU A 170 35.08 12.87 10.92
CA GLU A 170 35.21 13.12 12.36
C GLU A 170 36.68 13.03 12.80
N PRO A 171 37.09 13.86 13.79
CA PRO A 171 38.46 13.85 14.29
C PRO A 171 38.73 12.57 15.09
N MET A 172 39.93 12.01 14.94
CA MET A 172 40.27 10.72 15.55
C MET A 172 41.72 10.69 15.99
N ILE A 173 41.96 10.15 17.19
CA ILE A 173 43.29 9.80 17.67
C ILE A 173 43.58 8.34 17.32
N ASN A 174 44.82 8.03 16.94
CA ASN A 174 45.21 6.66 16.66
C ASN A 174 45.29 5.86 17.98
N ASP A 175 44.62 4.71 18.01
CA ASP A 175 44.54 3.81 19.16
C ASP A 175 45.92 3.42 19.70
N LEU A 176 46.96 3.37 18.86
CA LEU A 176 48.33 3.06 19.28
C LEU A 176 48.89 4.05 20.31
N TYR A 177 48.55 5.34 20.21
CA TYR A 177 49.00 6.33 21.20
C TYR A 177 48.26 6.15 22.53
N LEU A 178 46.98 5.76 22.47
CA LEU A 178 46.18 5.46 23.66
C LEU A 178 46.67 4.19 24.36
N LEU A 179 47.04 3.16 23.60
CA LEU A 179 47.61 1.93 24.12
C LEU A 179 48.96 2.19 24.80
N LYS A 180 49.87 2.92 24.15
CA LYS A 180 51.17 3.31 24.75
C LYS A 180 51.00 4.19 25.99
N PHE A 181 50.00 5.07 25.98
CA PHE A 181 49.65 5.85 27.17
C PHE A 181 49.16 4.93 28.29
N GLY A 182 48.28 3.97 28.01
CA GLY A 182 47.82 2.98 28.99
C GLY A 182 48.96 2.16 29.60
N GLU A 183 49.95 1.76 28.79
CA GLU A 183 51.14 1.04 29.28
C GLU A 183 52.05 1.90 30.17
N SER A 184 52.10 3.21 29.91
CA SER A 184 52.89 4.18 30.69
C SER A 184 52.11 4.81 31.84
N ALA A 185 50.79 4.62 31.90
CA ALA A 185 49.95 5.09 32.99
C ALA A 185 50.40 4.42 34.30
N SER A 186 50.54 5.24 35.34
CA SER A 186 51.15 4.84 36.61
C SER A 186 50.51 3.57 37.19
N ARG A 187 51.32 2.60 37.60
CA ARG A 187 50.89 1.36 38.28
C ARG A 187 50.44 1.56 39.73
N THR A 188 50.26 2.81 40.19
CA THR A 188 49.72 3.12 41.52
C THR A 188 48.38 2.39 41.72
N GLY A 189 48.17 1.72 42.85
CA GLY A 189 46.99 0.87 43.13
C GLY A 189 45.69 1.63 43.44
N SER A 190 45.46 2.79 42.83
CA SER A 190 44.19 3.51 42.95
C SER A 190 43.60 3.77 41.56
N ASP A 191 42.28 3.61 41.51
CA ASP A 191 41.44 4.01 40.38
C ASP A 191 41.51 5.52 40.21
N ASP A 192 41.59 5.97 38.96
CA ASP A 192 41.63 7.39 38.64
C ASP A 192 40.91 7.65 37.33
N SER A 193 40.16 8.73 37.26
CA SER A 193 39.44 9.15 36.06
C SER A 193 39.66 10.62 35.80
N PHE A 194 39.86 10.96 34.52
CA PHE A 194 39.98 12.34 34.12
C PHE A 194 39.42 12.56 32.72
N SER A 195 38.93 13.78 32.50
CA SER A 195 38.27 14.16 31.26
C SER A 195 38.83 15.49 30.77
N VAL A 196 39.24 15.55 29.51
CA VAL A 196 39.87 16.73 28.90
C VAL A 196 39.13 17.18 27.65
N PHE A 197 39.07 18.50 27.48
CA PHE A 197 38.64 19.15 26.26
C PHE A 197 39.87 19.53 25.44
N THR A 198 40.02 18.91 24.27
CA THR A 198 41.17 19.09 23.38
C THR A 198 40.73 19.75 22.08
N VAL A 199 41.59 20.62 21.56
CA VAL A 199 41.42 21.26 20.25
C VAL A 199 42.42 20.61 19.31
N VAL A 200 41.93 20.15 18.16
CA VAL A 200 42.73 19.60 17.07
C VAL A 200 42.75 20.62 15.94
N ASP A 201 43.95 21.08 15.61
CA ASP A 201 44.18 22.01 14.51
C ASP A 201 44.13 21.27 13.15
N ARG A 202 44.01 22.02 12.05
CA ARG A 202 44.00 21.47 10.66
C ARG A 202 45.25 20.68 10.32
N SER A 203 46.35 20.95 11.03
CA SER A 203 47.63 20.24 10.93
C SER A 203 47.62 18.85 11.59
N GLY A 204 46.57 18.53 12.36
CA GLY A 204 46.47 17.29 13.14
C GLY A 204 47.18 17.35 14.50
N SER A 205 47.70 18.52 14.91
CA SER A 205 48.24 18.72 16.25
C SER A 205 47.11 18.97 17.25
N ALA A 206 47.16 18.30 18.40
CA ALA A 206 46.19 18.47 19.48
C ALA A 206 46.80 19.21 20.67
N LYS A 207 45.99 20.06 21.32
CA LYS A 207 46.33 20.71 22.58
C LYS A 207 45.16 20.63 23.55
N ILE A 208 45.46 20.45 24.83
CA ILE A 208 44.46 20.52 25.90
C ILE A 208 44.08 21.99 26.07
N GLN A 209 42.80 22.31 25.85
CA GLN A 209 42.25 23.65 26.08
C GLN A 209 41.68 23.79 27.48
N ASN A 210 40.99 22.75 27.97
CA ASN A 210 40.41 22.73 29.30
C ASN A 210 40.43 21.32 29.89
N VAL A 211 40.54 21.21 31.21
CA VAL A 211 40.40 19.96 31.95
C VAL A 211 39.04 19.99 32.62
N LEU A 212 38.14 19.08 32.24
CA LEU A 212 36.78 19.01 32.78
C LEU A 212 36.77 18.31 34.14
N GLU A 213 37.61 17.30 34.30
CA GLU A 213 37.73 16.50 35.51
C GLU A 213 39.22 16.22 35.74
N TYR A 214 39.69 16.53 36.95
CA TYR A 214 41.10 16.40 37.31
C TYR A 214 41.37 15.03 37.93
N PRO A 215 42.46 14.34 37.53
CA PRO A 215 42.88 13.11 38.19
C PRO A 215 43.43 13.40 39.59
N ALA A 216 43.36 12.40 40.47
CA ALA A 216 44.02 12.45 41.78
C ALA A 216 45.55 12.53 41.64
N ASP A 217 46.13 11.85 40.63
CA ASP A 217 47.56 11.94 40.32
C ASP A 217 47.84 12.94 39.19
N SER A 218 48.44 14.08 39.55
CA SER A 218 48.82 15.14 38.61
C SER A 218 49.86 14.69 37.57
N ARG A 219 50.62 13.61 37.84
CA ARG A 219 51.59 13.05 36.88
C ARG A 219 50.90 12.41 35.69
N LEU A 220 49.72 11.81 35.89
CA LEU A 220 48.95 11.20 34.80
C LEU A 220 48.51 12.25 33.78
N LEU A 221 48.04 13.40 34.26
CA LEU A 221 47.67 14.53 33.38
C LEU A 221 48.87 15.07 32.61
N HIS A 222 50.04 15.16 33.24
CA HIS A 222 51.26 15.61 32.59
C HIS A 222 51.74 14.63 31.50
N SER A 223 51.77 13.33 31.80
CA SER A 223 52.09 12.28 30.83
C SER A 223 51.11 12.25 29.66
N PHE A 224 49.82 12.48 29.94
CA PHE A 224 48.79 12.56 28.92
C PHE A 224 48.97 13.78 28.01
N ASN A 225 49.29 14.95 28.58
CA ASN A 225 49.61 16.15 27.80
C ASN A 225 50.84 15.94 26.90
N HIS A 226 51.88 15.28 27.42
CA HIS A 226 53.05 14.91 26.62
C HIS A 226 52.66 13.98 25.47
N MET A 227 51.86 12.94 25.73
CA MET A 227 51.35 12.03 24.70
C MET A 227 50.58 12.80 23.62
N LEU A 228 49.62 13.66 23.99
CA LEU A 228 48.84 14.45 23.04
C LEU A 228 49.70 15.38 22.19
N SER A 229 50.71 16.02 22.79
CA SER A 229 51.62 16.90 22.06
C SER A 229 52.49 16.15 21.05
N SER A 230 52.77 14.87 21.31
CA SER A 230 53.54 13.99 20.43
C SER A 230 52.68 13.22 19.41
N ALA A 231 51.37 13.13 19.64
CA ALA A 231 50.45 12.38 18.82
C ALA A 231 50.04 13.18 17.58
N GLN A 232 49.96 12.49 16.44
CA GLN A 232 49.36 13.04 15.22
C GLN A 232 47.92 12.57 15.13
N LEU A 233 46.97 13.49 15.29
CA LEU A 233 45.55 13.23 15.20
C LEU A 233 45.05 13.50 13.78
N ARG A 234 44.00 12.77 13.39
CA ARG A 234 43.25 13.09 12.19
C ARG A 234 42.34 14.29 12.50
N PRO A 235 42.46 15.42 11.79
CA PRO A 235 41.55 16.55 11.96
C PRO A 235 40.16 16.22 11.40
N ALA A 236 39.16 16.99 11.82
CA ALA A 236 37.84 16.88 11.21
C ALA A 236 37.90 17.38 9.76
N SER A 237 37.05 16.83 8.89
CA SER A 237 36.97 17.24 7.49
C SER A 237 35.57 17.70 7.14
N GLN A 238 35.43 18.94 6.65
CA GLN A 238 34.19 19.47 6.11
C GLN A 238 34.37 19.72 4.62
N ASN A 239 33.55 19.08 3.77
CA ASN A 239 33.65 19.18 2.31
C ASN A 239 35.06 18.84 1.76
N GLY A 240 35.74 17.87 2.38
CA GLY A 240 37.07 17.42 1.97
C GLY A 240 38.22 18.31 2.42
N ARG A 241 37.97 19.36 3.21
CA ARG A 241 39.00 20.25 3.78
C ARG A 241 39.12 20.02 5.28
N ALA A 242 40.36 19.98 5.78
CA ALA A 242 40.61 19.91 7.22
C ALA A 242 40.12 21.18 7.92
N VAL A 243 39.36 21.00 9.01
CA VAL A 243 38.81 22.08 9.84
C VAL A 243 39.21 21.82 11.29
N ASP A 244 39.39 22.92 12.02
CA ASP A 244 39.65 22.92 13.45
C ASP A 244 38.49 22.23 14.17
N SER A 245 38.83 21.31 15.07
CA SER A 245 37.83 20.48 15.73
C SER A 245 38.10 20.33 17.21
N HIS A 246 37.05 19.93 17.91
CA HIS A 246 37.08 19.75 19.35
C HIS A 246 36.83 18.28 19.66
N LEU A 247 37.63 17.73 20.59
CA LEU A 247 37.52 16.37 21.07
C LEU A 247 37.37 16.40 22.59
N VAL A 248 36.41 15.65 23.10
CA VAL A 248 36.32 15.33 24.52
C VAL A 248 36.88 13.93 24.69
N LEU A 249 37.96 13.80 25.47
CA LEU A 249 38.54 12.50 25.79
C LEU A 249 38.35 12.26 27.28
N SER A 250 37.73 11.14 27.61
CA SER A 250 37.54 10.68 28.98
C SER A 250 38.34 9.39 29.17
N PHE A 251 39.19 9.38 30.19
CA PHE A 251 40.02 8.24 30.55
C PHE A 251 39.62 7.77 31.93
N SER A 252 39.42 6.46 32.06
CA SER A 252 39.21 5.78 33.32
C SER A 252 40.27 4.70 33.44
N LYS A 253 41.14 4.85 34.44
CA LYS A 253 42.11 3.85 34.83
C LYS A 253 41.47 3.00 35.92
N ILE A 254 41.34 1.71 35.64
CA ILE A 254 40.77 0.72 36.56
C ILE A 254 41.91 -0.17 37.05
N CYS A 255 42.13 -0.18 38.35
CA CYS A 255 43.06 -1.07 39.04
C CYS A 255 42.33 -2.35 39.44
N VAL A 256 42.83 -3.49 38.96
CA VAL A 256 42.26 -4.83 39.25
C VAL A 256 43.08 -5.55 40.33
N TYR A 257 43.90 -4.81 41.08
CA TYR A 257 44.73 -5.34 42.15
C TYR A 257 44.24 -4.78 43.49
N ASP A 258 43.93 -5.68 44.43
CA ASP A 258 43.66 -5.37 45.84
C ASP A 258 44.91 -4.84 46.57
#